data_AF-A0A174NT74-F1
#
_entry.id   AF-A0A174NT74-F1
#
_cell.length_a   1.000
_cell.length_b   1.000
_cell.length_c   1.000
_cell.angle_alpha   90.00
_cell.angle_beta   90.00
_cell.angle_gamma   90.00
#
_symmetry.space_group_name_H-M   'P 1'
#
loop_
_entity.id
_entity.type
_entity.pdbx_description
1 polymer ?
#
loop_
_entity_poly.entity_id
_entity_poly.type
_entity_poly.pdbx_seq_one_letter_code
_entity_poly.pdbx_strand_id
1 'polypeptide(L)'
;MNRAYKYRVYPTAEQEQLLTDTFGSCRFVYNHYLALQSENCQQGKAYRNKTACNNDCSRILKQEQPWLKQVDKFALTNAIYALDSAYRRFFRRQGGYPRFKSRHHSRMSYTTNYTNGNIAVLAGEIKLPKLGKVGAVVHRRAPEDWRLKQATVSRESDGSYYVSVLYEYEAAIMPQAVNPEQVIGLDYKSDGLYMDSDGRCCGMPHYYRKNQKKLTKAQRKLKAKQLQSVNYRKQQKKIARIAKKAANQRKDYLHKKSTEIANRYDLVCVEDLSLRALANRGFGNGKATMDNGYGSFLTMLKYKLEERGKRLIRIEKWYASSKTCSRCGAVKMMPLSVRRYECNCGMSMDRDLNAAINIRNRGYEIYLKAA
;
A
#
# COMPACT_ATOMS: atom_id res chain seq x y z
N MET A 1 -10.61 -2.78 -15.22
CA MET A 1 -9.95 -2.33 -13.96
C MET A 1 -9.93 -3.45 -12.93
N ASN A 2 -9.10 -3.36 -11.90
CA ASN A 2 -9.00 -4.34 -10.81
C ASN A 2 -9.24 -3.69 -9.45
N ARG A 3 -10.09 -4.27 -8.60
CA ARG A 3 -10.36 -3.75 -7.25
C ARG A 3 -10.49 -4.87 -6.24
N ALA A 4 -9.89 -4.68 -5.07
CA ALA A 4 -9.90 -5.66 -4.00
C ALA A 4 -10.73 -5.20 -2.81
N TYR A 5 -11.62 -6.05 -2.32
CA TYR A 5 -12.34 -5.86 -1.06
C TYR A 5 -11.73 -6.72 0.03
N LYS A 6 -11.30 -6.08 1.13
CA LYS A 6 -10.65 -6.74 2.27
C LYS A 6 -11.64 -6.93 3.41
N TYR A 7 -11.92 -8.17 3.77
CA TYR A 7 -12.84 -8.57 4.83
C TYR A 7 -12.09 -9.13 6.03
N ARG A 8 -12.57 -8.84 7.24
CA ARG A 8 -12.10 -9.49 8.47
C ARG A 8 -12.78 -10.86 8.57
N VAL A 9 -12.01 -11.92 8.81
CA VAL A 9 -12.53 -13.30 8.93
C VAL A 9 -12.16 -13.94 10.25
N TYR A 10 -12.95 -14.90 10.72
CA TYR A 10 -12.82 -15.53 12.03
C TYR A 10 -12.78 -17.05 11.83
N PRO A 11 -11.60 -17.61 11.53
CA PRO A 11 -11.46 -19.05 11.36
C PRO A 11 -11.67 -19.80 12.67
N THR A 12 -12.20 -21.03 12.59
CA THR A 12 -12.21 -21.99 13.70
C THR A 12 -10.80 -22.48 14.01
N ALA A 13 -10.60 -23.19 15.12
CA ALA A 13 -9.28 -23.73 15.49
C ALA A 13 -8.70 -24.65 14.40
N GLU A 14 -9.52 -25.52 13.82
CA GLU A 14 -9.15 -26.41 12.71
C GLU A 14 -8.76 -25.61 11.45
N GLN A 15 -9.54 -24.57 11.12
CA GLN A 15 -9.23 -23.68 10.01
C GLN A 15 -7.93 -22.89 10.26
N GLU A 16 -7.68 -22.42 11.48
CA GLU A 16 -6.41 -21.75 11.83
C GLU A 16 -5.21 -22.67 11.66
N GLN A 17 -5.35 -23.95 11.98
CA GLN A 17 -4.33 -24.98 11.77
C GLN A 17 -4.06 -25.16 10.27
N LEU A 18 -5.10 -25.41 9.47
CA LEU A 18 -4.98 -25.56 8.02
C LEU A 18 -4.39 -24.30 7.34
N LEU A 19 -4.74 -23.11 7.82
CA LEU A 19 -4.14 -21.85 7.36
C LEU A 19 -2.64 -21.80 7.67
N THR A 20 -2.25 -22.22 8.88
CA THR A 20 -0.85 -22.27 9.30
C THR A 20 -0.04 -23.24 8.43
N ASP A 21 -0.61 -24.40 8.15
CA ASP A 21 -0.01 -25.41 7.26
C ASP A 21 0.10 -24.86 5.84
N THR A 22 -0.96 -24.24 5.31
CA THR A 22 -0.94 -23.60 3.98
C THR A 22 0.13 -22.51 3.86
N PHE A 23 0.26 -21.63 4.86
CA PHE A 23 1.34 -20.63 4.88
C PHE A 23 2.72 -21.28 4.92
N GLY A 24 2.86 -22.38 5.65
CA GLY A 24 4.07 -23.20 5.70
C GLY A 24 4.41 -23.80 4.34
N SER A 25 3.45 -24.43 3.68
CA SER A 25 3.60 -25.05 2.36
C SER A 25 3.98 -24.03 1.29
N CYS A 26 3.32 -22.86 1.25
CA CYS A 26 3.70 -21.79 0.33
C CYS A 26 5.12 -21.29 0.55
N ARG A 27 5.56 -21.18 1.82
CA ARG A 27 6.94 -20.79 2.16
C ARG A 27 7.93 -21.85 1.69
N PHE A 28 7.65 -23.12 1.99
CA PHE A 28 8.48 -24.26 1.59
C PHE A 28 8.65 -24.30 0.08
N VAL A 29 7.55 -24.31 -0.69
CA VAL A 29 7.58 -24.37 -2.16
C VAL A 29 8.35 -23.19 -2.75
N TYR A 30 8.12 -21.97 -2.25
CA TYR A 30 8.89 -20.80 -2.70
C TYR A 30 10.40 -20.98 -2.45
N ASN A 31 10.79 -21.43 -1.26
CA ASN A 31 12.20 -21.60 -0.89
C ASN A 31 12.86 -22.76 -1.63
N HIS A 32 12.14 -23.86 -1.83
CA HIS A 32 12.60 -25.03 -2.58
C HIS A 32 12.96 -24.64 -4.02
N TYR A 33 12.07 -23.93 -4.72
CA TYR A 33 12.38 -23.48 -6.08
C TYR A 33 13.41 -22.35 -6.13
N LEU A 34 13.53 -21.50 -5.10
CA LEU A 34 14.63 -20.54 -5.01
C LEU A 34 15.99 -21.25 -4.88
N ALA A 35 16.06 -22.32 -4.07
CA ALA A 35 17.27 -23.12 -3.91
C ALA A 35 17.64 -23.82 -5.23
N LEU A 36 16.67 -24.48 -5.88
CA LEU A 36 16.87 -25.15 -7.16
C LEU A 36 17.40 -24.19 -8.24
N GLN A 37 16.90 -22.97 -8.30
CA GLN A 37 17.34 -21.98 -9.29
C GLN A 37 18.73 -21.43 -8.99
N SER A 38 19.05 -21.26 -7.71
CA SER A 38 20.40 -20.90 -7.27
C SER A 38 21.40 -21.98 -7.67
N GLU A 39 21.04 -23.25 -7.45
CA GLU A 39 21.86 -24.40 -7.83
C GLU A 39 22.03 -24.51 -9.34
N ASN A 40 20.94 -24.39 -10.12
CA ASN A 40 21.02 -24.38 -11.58
C ASN A 40 21.97 -23.29 -12.07
N CYS A 41 21.89 -22.09 -11.51
CA CYS A 41 22.78 -20.98 -11.86
C CYS A 41 24.24 -21.29 -11.55
N GLN A 42 24.54 -21.92 -10.40
CA GLN A 42 25.89 -22.31 -10.01
C GLN A 42 26.46 -23.40 -10.93
N GLN A 43 25.61 -24.32 -11.39
CA GLN A 43 25.98 -25.43 -12.28
C GLN A 43 25.91 -25.07 -13.77
N GLY A 44 25.67 -23.80 -14.13
CA GLY A 44 25.52 -23.38 -15.53
C GLY A 44 24.29 -23.93 -16.25
N LYS A 45 23.31 -24.48 -15.51
CA LYS A 45 22.06 -25.02 -16.04
C LYS A 45 21.05 -23.90 -16.34
N ALA A 46 20.15 -24.17 -17.29
CA ALA A 46 19.12 -23.23 -17.69
C ALA A 46 18.11 -22.91 -16.57
N TYR A 47 17.63 -21.67 -16.53
CA TYR A 47 16.59 -21.21 -15.62
C TYR A 47 15.26 -21.91 -15.90
N ARG A 48 14.63 -22.48 -14.87
CA ARG A 48 13.29 -23.10 -15.01
C ARG A 48 12.19 -22.04 -14.89
N ASN A 49 11.37 -21.84 -15.91
CA ASN A 49 10.28 -20.88 -15.78
C ASN A 49 9.18 -21.35 -14.80
N LYS A 50 8.27 -20.44 -14.43
CA LYS A 50 7.13 -20.76 -13.53
C LYS A 50 6.31 -21.99 -13.93
N THR A 51 6.18 -22.28 -15.23
CA THR A 51 5.38 -23.41 -15.73
C THR A 51 6.11 -24.71 -15.46
N ALA A 52 7.41 -24.76 -15.74
CA ALA A 52 8.27 -25.91 -15.44
C ALA A 52 8.27 -26.21 -13.93
N CYS A 53 8.49 -25.19 -13.08
CA CYS A 53 8.44 -25.35 -11.63
C CYS A 53 7.05 -25.80 -11.13
N ASN A 54 5.96 -25.32 -11.71
CA ASN A 54 4.62 -25.73 -11.30
C ASN A 54 4.28 -27.17 -11.71
N ASN A 55 4.76 -27.61 -12.88
CA ASN A 55 4.61 -28.99 -13.34
C ASN A 55 5.42 -29.95 -12.47
N ASP A 56 6.67 -29.60 -12.19
CA ASP A 56 7.55 -30.29 -11.25
C ASP A 56 6.90 -30.40 -9.85
N CYS A 57 6.35 -29.29 -9.34
CA CYS A 57 5.68 -29.28 -8.04
C CYS A 57 4.49 -30.25 -8.00
N SER A 58 3.73 -30.29 -9.10
CA SER A 58 2.52 -31.10 -9.19
C SER A 58 2.81 -32.59 -9.37
N ARG A 59 3.84 -32.93 -10.15
CA ARG A 59 4.16 -34.31 -10.55
C ARG A 59 5.18 -34.99 -9.63
N ILE A 60 6.18 -34.26 -9.15
CA ILE A 60 7.34 -34.82 -8.43
C ILE A 60 7.29 -34.40 -6.97
N LEU A 61 7.38 -33.09 -6.68
CA LEU A 61 7.54 -32.61 -5.30
C LEU A 61 6.38 -33.04 -4.38
N LYS A 62 5.15 -33.10 -4.89
CA LYS A 62 3.98 -33.59 -4.12
C LYS A 62 4.00 -35.10 -3.86
N GLN A 63 4.75 -35.89 -4.62
CA GLN A 63 4.97 -37.31 -4.35
C GLN A 63 6.01 -37.47 -3.24
N GLU A 64 7.12 -36.73 -3.34
CA GLU A 64 8.18 -36.70 -2.32
C GLU A 64 7.72 -36.08 -1.00
N GLN A 65 6.81 -35.11 -1.05
CA GLN A 65 6.28 -34.38 0.09
C GLN A 65 4.74 -34.45 0.12
N PRO A 66 4.16 -35.60 0.53
CA PRO A 66 2.72 -35.84 0.44
C PRO A 66 1.83 -34.83 1.17
N TRP A 67 2.34 -34.22 2.26
CA TRP A 67 1.64 -33.20 3.04
C TRP A 67 1.27 -31.96 2.20
N LEU A 68 1.97 -31.68 1.09
CA LEU A 68 1.60 -30.63 0.14
C LEU A 68 0.26 -30.86 -0.56
N LYS A 69 -0.28 -32.09 -0.55
CA LYS A 69 -1.60 -32.42 -1.12
C LYS A 69 -2.77 -32.01 -0.21
N GLN A 70 -2.50 -31.76 1.08
CA GLN A 70 -3.53 -31.38 2.05
C GLN A 70 -4.01 -29.93 1.86
N VAL A 71 -3.15 -29.06 1.32
CA VAL A 71 -3.43 -27.64 1.14
C VAL A 71 -3.97 -27.33 -0.25
N ASP A 72 -4.48 -26.12 -0.43
CA ASP A 72 -4.96 -25.66 -1.73
C ASP A 72 -3.84 -25.64 -2.79
N LYS A 73 -4.10 -26.27 -3.94
CA LYS A 73 -3.15 -26.31 -5.06
C LYS A 73 -2.82 -24.91 -5.58
N PHE A 74 -3.79 -23.99 -5.62
CA PHE A 74 -3.56 -22.64 -6.13
C PHE A 74 -2.68 -21.83 -5.19
N ALA A 75 -2.70 -22.12 -3.89
CA ALA A 75 -1.78 -21.52 -2.93
C ALA A 75 -0.30 -21.85 -3.26
N LEU A 76 -0.01 -23.09 -3.64
CA LEU A 76 1.33 -23.52 -4.05
C LEU A 76 1.73 -22.91 -5.40
N THR A 77 0.84 -22.95 -6.40
CA THR A 77 1.07 -22.34 -7.70
C THR A 77 1.37 -20.84 -7.59
N ASN A 78 0.59 -20.10 -6.79
CA ASN A 78 0.84 -18.67 -6.57
C ASN A 78 2.15 -18.40 -5.82
N ALA A 79 2.64 -19.32 -4.98
CA ALA A 79 3.94 -19.19 -4.35
C ALA A 79 5.08 -19.27 -5.39
N ILE A 80 4.97 -20.17 -6.36
CA ILE A 80 5.91 -20.29 -7.49
C ILE A 80 5.84 -19.03 -8.37
N TYR A 81 4.64 -18.55 -8.67
CA TYR A 81 4.46 -17.36 -9.51
C TYR A 81 5.00 -16.09 -8.85
N ALA A 82 4.92 -16.00 -7.51
CA ALA A 82 5.53 -14.93 -6.75
C ALA A 82 7.07 -14.97 -6.85
N LEU A 83 7.69 -16.16 -6.88
CA LEU A 83 9.13 -16.30 -7.08
C LEU A 83 9.55 -15.87 -8.48
N ASP A 84 8.86 -16.36 -9.52
CA ASP A 84 9.09 -15.97 -10.92
C ASP A 84 8.95 -14.46 -11.11
N SER A 85 7.93 -13.85 -10.50
CA SER A 85 7.76 -12.39 -10.51
C SER A 85 8.91 -11.65 -9.83
N ALA A 86 9.47 -12.21 -8.75
CA ALA A 86 10.63 -11.64 -8.08
C ALA A 86 11.88 -11.70 -8.97
N TYR A 87 12.13 -12.82 -9.64
CA TYR A 87 13.21 -12.95 -10.62
C TYR A 87 13.04 -12.00 -11.81
N ARG A 88 11.84 -11.90 -12.39
CA ARG A 88 11.57 -10.94 -13.48
C ARG A 88 11.91 -9.51 -13.10
N ARG A 89 11.56 -9.09 -11.88
CA ARG A 89 11.91 -7.76 -11.36
C ARG A 89 13.41 -7.60 -11.16
N PHE A 90 14.09 -8.63 -10.66
CA PHE A 90 15.54 -8.64 -10.52
C PHE A 90 16.23 -8.46 -11.88
N PHE A 91 15.87 -9.24 -12.89
CA PHE A 91 16.44 -9.15 -14.24
C PHE A 91 16.16 -7.79 -14.91
N ARG A 92 15.00 -7.18 -14.63
CA ARG A 92 14.67 -5.81 -15.08
C ARG A 92 15.35 -4.70 -14.27
N ARG A 93 16.22 -5.03 -13.30
CA ARG A 93 16.85 -4.07 -12.36
C ARG A 93 15.85 -3.24 -11.55
N GLN A 94 14.64 -3.77 -11.33
CA GLN A 94 13.54 -3.18 -10.56
C GLN A 94 13.43 -3.73 -9.13
N GLY A 95 14.36 -4.61 -8.74
CA GLY A 95 14.43 -5.26 -7.44
C GLY A 95 15.78 -5.96 -7.25
N GLY A 96 16.11 -6.30 -6.01
CA GLY A 96 17.25 -7.15 -5.71
C GLY A 96 16.96 -8.63 -5.97
N TYR A 97 17.99 -9.46 -5.85
CA TYR A 97 17.87 -10.91 -5.98
C TYR A 97 16.82 -11.48 -5.01
N PRO A 98 15.98 -12.46 -5.43
CA PRO A 98 14.97 -13.06 -4.55
C PRO A 98 15.59 -13.66 -3.28
N ARG A 99 14.97 -13.41 -2.13
CA ARG A 99 15.46 -13.89 -0.83
C ARG A 99 14.60 -15.03 -0.29
N PHE A 100 15.22 -15.93 0.45
CA PHE A 100 14.53 -16.97 1.19
C PHE A 100 13.50 -16.37 2.16
N LYS A 101 12.32 -16.98 2.20
CA LYS A 101 11.25 -16.62 3.12
C LYS A 101 11.49 -17.26 4.48
N SER A 102 11.41 -16.45 5.53
CA SER A 102 11.55 -16.87 6.93
C SER A 102 10.21 -17.26 7.53
N ARG A 103 10.18 -18.31 8.37
CA ARG A 103 8.99 -18.69 9.14
C ARG A 103 8.52 -17.57 10.08
N HIS A 104 9.45 -16.78 10.62
CA HIS A 104 9.16 -15.79 11.66
C HIS A 104 8.99 -14.37 11.14
N HIS A 105 9.67 -14.03 10.04
CA HIS A 105 9.70 -12.66 9.51
C HIS A 105 8.91 -12.47 8.22
N SER A 106 8.60 -13.54 7.48
CA SER A 106 7.79 -13.40 6.28
C SER A 106 6.31 -13.21 6.57
N ARG A 107 5.64 -12.47 5.70
CA ARG A 107 4.18 -12.29 5.74
C ARG A 107 3.49 -13.65 5.68
N MET A 108 2.61 -13.91 6.64
CA MET A 108 1.75 -15.09 6.66
C MET A 108 0.56 -14.84 5.72
N SER A 109 0.69 -15.22 4.46
CA SER A 109 -0.38 -15.09 3.47
C SER A 109 -0.24 -16.12 2.35
N TYR A 110 -1.38 -16.51 1.77
CA TYR A 110 -1.43 -17.23 0.51
C TYR A 110 -2.52 -16.65 -0.40
N THR A 111 -2.43 -16.92 -1.69
CA THR A 111 -3.42 -16.51 -2.69
C THR A 111 -3.97 -17.74 -3.38
N THR A 112 -5.29 -17.76 -3.56
CA THR A 112 -6.02 -18.80 -4.28
C THR A 112 -6.81 -18.18 -5.43
N ASN A 113 -6.92 -18.92 -6.54
CA ASN A 113 -7.52 -18.41 -7.77
C ASN A 113 -8.96 -18.89 -7.88
N TYR A 114 -9.80 -18.04 -8.47
CA TYR A 114 -11.18 -18.39 -8.75
C TYR A 114 -11.26 -19.36 -9.93
N THR A 115 -11.91 -20.50 -9.71
CA THR A 115 -12.28 -21.48 -10.74
C THR A 115 -13.55 -22.20 -10.29
N ASN A 116 -14.55 -22.32 -11.16
CA ASN A 116 -15.74 -23.16 -10.95
C ASN A 116 -16.42 -22.95 -9.58
N GLY A 117 -16.65 -21.70 -9.16
CA GLY A 117 -17.39 -21.40 -7.92
C GLY A 117 -16.67 -21.81 -6.62
N ASN A 118 -15.36 -22.03 -6.67
CA ASN A 118 -14.55 -22.45 -5.51
C ASN A 118 -14.36 -21.35 -4.45
N ILE A 119 -14.53 -20.07 -4.84
CA ILE A 119 -14.51 -18.90 -3.95
C ILE A 119 -15.87 -18.21 -4.05
N ALA A 120 -16.47 -17.87 -2.90
CA ALA A 120 -17.71 -17.10 -2.86
C ALA A 120 -17.73 -16.18 -1.64
N VAL A 121 -18.29 -14.99 -1.79
CA VAL A 121 -18.58 -14.07 -0.68
C VAL A 121 -20.07 -14.21 -0.34
N LEU A 122 -20.36 -14.74 0.84
CA LEU A 122 -21.71 -15.05 1.31
C LEU A 122 -22.17 -14.02 2.36
N ALA A 123 -23.38 -14.19 2.89
CA ALA A 123 -23.84 -13.40 4.04
C ALA A 123 -23.09 -13.85 5.29
N GLY A 124 -22.20 -13.01 5.81
CA GLY A 124 -21.47 -13.30 7.04
C GLY A 124 -20.36 -14.35 6.92
N GLU A 125 -20.05 -14.84 5.72
CA GLU A 125 -19.02 -15.87 5.49
C GLU A 125 -18.30 -15.69 4.15
N ILE A 126 -17.12 -16.29 4.03
CA ILE A 126 -16.40 -16.41 2.75
C ILE A 126 -16.03 -17.89 2.54
N LYS A 127 -16.46 -18.44 1.41
CA LYS A 127 -16.08 -19.78 0.95
C LYS A 127 -14.70 -19.71 0.28
N LEU A 128 -13.80 -20.60 0.69
CA LEU A 128 -12.45 -20.73 0.14
C LEU A 128 -12.12 -22.21 -0.17
N PRO A 129 -11.28 -22.48 -1.18
CA PRO A 129 -10.85 -23.84 -1.51
C PRO A 129 -10.11 -24.49 -0.34
N LYS A 130 -10.43 -25.77 -0.07
CA LYS A 130 -9.92 -26.60 1.06
C LYS A 130 -10.27 -26.10 2.46
N LEU A 131 -10.30 -24.79 2.67
CA LEU A 131 -10.60 -24.17 3.96
C LEU A 131 -12.10 -24.17 4.29
N GLY A 132 -12.97 -24.26 3.28
CA GLY A 132 -14.42 -24.25 3.45
C GLY A 132 -14.98 -22.84 3.68
N LYS A 133 -16.11 -22.75 4.37
CA LYS A 133 -16.76 -21.48 4.73
C LYS A 133 -16.12 -20.92 6.01
N VAL A 134 -15.70 -19.67 5.97
CA VAL A 134 -15.08 -18.99 7.12
C VAL A 134 -15.95 -17.80 7.49
N GLY A 135 -16.33 -17.70 8.77
CA GLY A 135 -17.07 -16.55 9.30
C GLY A 135 -16.37 -15.23 8.97
N ALA A 136 -17.11 -14.22 8.55
CA ALA A 136 -16.58 -12.99 7.98
C ALA A 136 -17.49 -11.77 8.25
N VAL A 137 -16.87 -10.61 8.48
CA VAL A 137 -17.58 -9.33 8.52
C VAL A 137 -17.63 -8.77 7.09
N VAL A 138 -18.71 -9.09 6.39
CA VAL A 138 -19.00 -8.66 5.02
C VAL A 138 -19.72 -7.31 5.07
N HIS A 139 -18.95 -6.22 5.07
CA HIS A 139 -19.43 -4.84 5.18
C HIS A 139 -19.75 -4.18 3.83
N ARG A 140 -19.52 -4.88 2.72
CA ARG A 140 -19.83 -4.47 1.35
C ARG A 140 -19.80 -5.69 0.44
N ARG A 141 -20.51 -5.63 -0.68
CA ARG A 141 -20.43 -6.63 -1.76
C ARG A 141 -20.01 -5.94 -3.04
N ALA A 142 -19.35 -6.70 -3.91
CA ALA A 142 -19.08 -6.22 -5.26
C ALA A 142 -20.40 -6.21 -6.06
N PRO A 143 -20.55 -5.27 -6.99
CA PRO A 143 -21.58 -5.34 -8.03
C PRO A 143 -21.56 -6.68 -8.77
N GLU A 144 -22.70 -7.09 -9.32
CA GLU A 144 -22.87 -8.42 -9.94
C GLU A 144 -22.09 -8.58 -11.24
N ASP A 145 -21.88 -7.48 -11.97
CA ASP A 145 -21.07 -7.39 -13.19
C ASP A 145 -19.56 -7.54 -12.93
N TRP A 146 -19.13 -7.54 -11.67
CA TRP A 146 -17.72 -7.68 -11.31
C TRP A 146 -17.28 -9.14 -11.26
N ARG A 147 -16.29 -9.49 -12.08
CA ARG A 147 -15.72 -10.83 -12.14
C ARG A 147 -14.73 -11.08 -10.99
N LEU A 148 -15.03 -12.05 -10.13
CA LEU A 148 -14.10 -12.52 -9.10
C LEU A 148 -12.89 -13.22 -9.74
N LYS A 149 -11.67 -12.80 -9.40
CA LYS A 149 -10.41 -13.35 -9.94
C LYS A 149 -9.67 -14.26 -8.98
N GLN A 150 -9.50 -13.81 -7.74
CA GLN A 150 -8.70 -14.51 -6.73
C GLN A 150 -9.01 -13.98 -5.34
N ALA A 151 -8.61 -14.73 -4.32
CA ALA A 151 -8.66 -14.30 -2.93
C ALA A 151 -7.29 -14.50 -2.27
N THR A 152 -6.84 -13.51 -1.51
CA THR A 152 -5.63 -13.60 -0.69
C THR A 152 -6.00 -13.65 0.78
N VAL A 153 -5.68 -14.76 1.44
CA VAL A 153 -5.83 -14.89 2.89
C VAL A 153 -4.53 -14.43 3.56
N SER A 154 -4.64 -13.65 4.62
CA SER A 154 -3.48 -13.15 5.36
C SER A 154 -3.73 -13.06 6.84
N ARG A 155 -2.69 -13.27 7.63
CA ARG A 155 -2.67 -13.10 9.08
C ARG A 155 -1.77 -11.93 9.44
N GLU A 156 -2.32 -10.96 10.15
CA GLU A 156 -1.59 -9.81 10.69
C GLU A 156 -0.89 -10.19 12.01
N SER A 157 0.11 -9.42 12.42
CA SER A 157 0.94 -9.71 13.62
C SER A 157 0.18 -9.69 14.96
N ASP A 158 -1.02 -9.10 15.00
CA ASP A 158 -1.90 -9.15 16.18
C ASP A 158 -2.70 -10.47 16.28
N GLY A 159 -2.59 -11.34 15.28
CA GLY A 159 -3.30 -12.61 15.16
C GLY A 159 -4.58 -12.54 14.34
N SER A 160 -4.97 -11.36 13.85
CA SER A 160 -6.19 -11.24 13.04
C SER A 160 -5.98 -11.73 11.60
N TYR A 161 -6.96 -12.44 11.09
CA TYR A 161 -7.06 -12.92 9.72
C TYR A 161 -7.92 -11.99 8.84
N TYR A 162 -7.52 -11.84 7.59
CA TYR A 162 -8.26 -11.11 6.57
C TYR A 162 -8.23 -11.86 5.24
N VAL A 163 -9.31 -11.74 4.48
CA VAL A 163 -9.41 -12.18 3.09
C VAL A 163 -9.56 -10.96 2.20
N SER A 164 -8.67 -10.81 1.23
CA SER A 164 -8.75 -9.79 0.19
C SER A 164 -9.24 -10.44 -1.09
N VAL A 165 -10.48 -10.19 -1.48
CA VAL A 165 -11.08 -10.73 -2.72
C VAL A 165 -10.85 -9.72 -3.84
N LEU A 166 -10.15 -10.15 -4.89
CA LEU A 166 -9.86 -9.34 -6.08
C LEU A 166 -10.93 -9.57 -7.13
N TYR A 167 -11.50 -8.47 -7.60
CA TYR A 167 -12.44 -8.41 -8.69
C TYR A 167 -11.84 -7.67 -9.88
N GLU A 168 -12.24 -8.08 -11.07
CA GLU A 168 -12.00 -7.43 -12.34
C GLU A 168 -13.33 -6.98 -12.91
N TYR A 169 -13.41 -5.75 -13.40
CA TYR A 169 -14.62 -5.16 -13.93
C TYR A 169 -14.29 -4.18 -15.03
N GLU A 170 -15.23 -3.96 -15.94
CA GLU A 170 -15.14 -2.90 -16.94
C GLU A 170 -15.68 -1.61 -16.34
N ALA A 171 -14.97 -0.51 -16.55
CA ALA A 171 -15.36 0.79 -16.03
C ALA A 171 -15.45 1.77 -17.20
N ALA A 172 -16.66 2.20 -17.51
CA ALA A 172 -16.88 3.31 -18.43
C ALA A 172 -16.61 4.63 -17.70
N ILE A 173 -15.33 5.02 -17.66
CA ILE A 173 -14.92 6.29 -17.05
C ILE A 173 -14.92 7.34 -18.14
N MET A 174 -15.92 8.24 -18.12
CA MET A 174 -15.94 9.39 -19.01
C MET A 174 -15.04 10.49 -18.43
N PRO A 175 -14.06 11.02 -19.20
CA PRO A 175 -13.28 12.17 -18.76
C PRO A 175 -14.20 13.34 -18.44
N GLN A 176 -14.05 13.92 -17.25
CA GLN A 176 -14.80 15.10 -16.87
C GLN A 176 -14.08 16.34 -17.39
N ALA A 177 -14.83 17.30 -17.94
CA ALA A 177 -14.30 18.62 -18.24
C ALA A 177 -13.81 19.30 -16.96
N VAL A 178 -12.66 19.96 -17.02
CA VAL A 178 -12.08 20.66 -15.87
C VAL A 178 -12.64 22.07 -15.81
N ASN A 179 -13.39 22.39 -14.75
CA ASN A 179 -13.72 23.78 -14.43
C ASN A 179 -12.49 24.46 -13.81
N PRO A 180 -12.00 25.61 -14.35
CA PRO A 180 -10.88 26.37 -13.77
C PRO A 180 -11.03 26.71 -12.29
N GLU A 181 -12.26 26.93 -11.81
CA GLU A 181 -12.56 27.22 -10.40
C GLU A 181 -12.47 25.98 -9.50
N GLN A 182 -12.51 24.79 -10.08
CA GLN A 182 -12.38 23.50 -9.40
C GLN A 182 -10.99 22.88 -9.56
N VAL A 183 -9.98 23.71 -9.81
CA VAL A 183 -8.57 23.32 -9.81
C VAL A 183 -7.92 23.68 -8.48
N ILE A 184 -7.23 22.72 -7.86
CA ILE A 184 -6.54 22.95 -6.58
C ILE A 184 -5.08 22.51 -6.63
N GLY A 185 -4.20 23.33 -6.08
CA GLY A 185 -2.80 22.98 -5.81
C GLY A 185 -2.62 22.54 -4.37
N LEU A 186 -1.90 21.44 -4.13
CA LEU A 186 -1.56 20.96 -2.79
C LEU A 186 -0.05 20.99 -2.58
N ASP A 187 0.41 21.91 -1.73
CA ASP A 187 1.78 21.96 -1.25
C ASP A 187 1.97 21.03 -0.05
N TYR A 188 3.07 20.29 -0.01
CA TYR A 188 3.33 19.32 1.05
C TYR A 188 3.69 19.99 2.37
N LYS A 189 3.04 19.56 3.46
CA LYS A 189 3.34 20.07 4.81
C LYS A 189 3.80 18.95 5.74
N SER A 190 4.98 19.10 6.34
CA SER A 190 5.61 18.04 7.15
C SER A 190 4.98 17.86 8.55
N ASP A 191 4.47 18.94 9.14
CA ASP A 191 3.75 18.99 10.42
C ASP A 191 2.23 18.81 10.27
N GLY A 192 1.74 18.81 9.03
CA GLY A 192 0.36 18.52 8.65
C GLY A 192 0.30 17.47 7.54
N LEU A 193 -0.59 17.69 6.56
CA LEU A 193 -0.70 16.91 5.35
C LEU A 193 -0.38 17.76 4.12
N TYR A 194 -1.07 18.91 3.96
CA TYR A 194 -0.83 19.86 2.88
C TYR A 194 -1.32 21.28 3.23
N MET A 195 -0.82 22.28 2.51
CA MET A 195 -1.46 23.59 2.32
C MET A 195 -2.14 23.59 0.94
N ASP A 196 -3.40 24.00 0.85
CA ASP A 196 -4.07 24.14 -0.44
C ASP A 196 -4.01 25.58 -0.99
N SER A 197 -4.24 25.72 -2.30
CA SER A 197 -4.23 27.01 -2.99
C SER A 197 -5.38 27.95 -2.61
N ASP A 198 -6.33 27.48 -1.80
CA ASP A 198 -7.41 28.30 -1.21
C ASP A 198 -7.01 28.86 0.18
N GLY A 199 -5.80 28.55 0.66
CA GLY A 199 -5.30 29.00 1.97
C GLY A 199 -5.69 28.10 3.15
N ARG A 200 -6.30 26.94 2.91
CA ARG A 200 -6.65 26.00 3.99
C ARG A 200 -5.48 25.05 4.26
N CYS A 201 -5.05 25.04 5.52
CA CYS A 201 -4.04 24.09 5.99
C CYS A 201 -4.70 22.80 6.47
N CYS A 202 -4.43 21.69 5.80
CA CYS A 202 -4.87 20.37 6.25
C CYS A 202 -3.89 19.80 7.27
N GLY A 203 -4.30 19.77 8.54
CA GLY A 203 -3.50 19.21 9.63
C GLY A 203 -3.36 17.68 9.58
N MET A 204 -2.65 17.14 10.57
CA MET A 204 -2.50 15.70 10.78
C MET A 204 -2.71 15.38 12.27
N PRO A 205 -3.59 14.43 12.64
CA PRO A 205 -3.84 14.09 14.05
C PRO A 205 -2.66 13.42 14.80
N HIS A 206 -1.52 13.16 14.14
CA HIS A 206 -0.30 12.57 14.68
C HIS A 206 -0.54 11.30 15.52
N TYR A 207 -1.29 10.34 14.96
CA TYR A 207 -1.73 9.13 15.67
C TYR A 207 -0.60 8.27 16.23
N TYR A 208 0.57 8.23 15.57
CA TYR A 208 1.72 7.51 16.11
C TYR A 208 2.26 8.21 17.36
N ARG A 209 2.43 9.54 17.33
CA ARG A 209 2.92 10.32 18.48
C ARG A 209 2.04 10.13 19.71
N LYS A 210 0.70 10.17 19.54
CA LYS A 210 -0.28 9.91 20.62
C LYS A 210 -0.09 8.53 21.26
N ASN A 211 0.29 7.52 20.48
CA ASN A 211 0.50 6.15 20.96
C ASN A 211 1.95 5.84 21.34
N GLN A 212 2.89 6.75 21.13
CA GLN A 212 4.32 6.51 21.29
C GLN A 212 4.70 6.10 22.71
N LYS A 213 4.20 6.82 23.73
CA LYS A 213 4.44 6.47 25.15
C LYS A 213 3.97 5.04 25.47
N LYS A 214 2.78 4.67 24.99
CA LYS A 214 2.22 3.31 25.17
C LYS A 214 3.04 2.26 24.44
N LEU A 215 3.48 2.56 23.22
CA LEU A 215 4.31 1.67 22.39
C LEU A 215 5.69 1.44 23.03
N THR A 216 6.37 2.50 23.47
CA THR A 216 7.67 2.41 24.13
C THR A 216 7.59 1.59 25.42
N LYS A 217 6.58 1.82 26.27
CA LYS A 217 6.36 1.01 27.49
C LYS A 217 6.15 -0.46 27.15
N ALA A 218 5.35 -0.76 26.12
CA ALA A 218 5.12 -2.13 25.68
C ALA A 218 6.39 -2.79 25.11
N GLN A 219 7.21 -2.06 24.35
CA GLN A 219 8.48 -2.54 23.81
C GLN A 219 9.52 -2.79 24.91
N ARG A 220 9.63 -1.90 25.91
CA ARG A 220 10.49 -2.13 27.09
C ARG A 220 10.12 -3.42 27.83
N LYS A 221 8.82 -3.64 28.05
CA LYS A 221 8.31 -4.91 28.63
C LYS A 221 8.60 -6.13 27.76
N LEU A 222 8.73 -5.99 26.45
CA LEU A 222 9.09 -7.10 25.56
C LEU A 222 10.56 -7.48 25.72
N LYS A 223 11.47 -6.50 25.84
CA LYS A 223 12.91 -6.73 26.01
C LYS A 223 13.24 -7.55 27.25
N ALA A 224 12.49 -7.36 28.33
CA ALA A 224 12.65 -8.12 29.57
C ALA A 224 12.07 -9.54 29.54
N LYS A 225 11.50 -9.99 28.41
CA LYS A 225 10.91 -11.33 28.28
C LYS A 225 11.85 -12.25 27.52
N GLN A 226 11.94 -13.50 27.98
CA GLN A 226 12.66 -14.56 27.30
C GLN A 226 12.15 -14.70 25.85
N LEU A 227 13.07 -14.61 24.90
CA LEU A 227 12.79 -14.68 23.47
C LEU A 227 11.95 -15.92 23.16
N GLN A 228 10.96 -15.77 22.28
CA GLN A 228 10.05 -16.84 21.81
C GLN A 228 9.13 -17.50 22.84
N SER A 229 9.26 -17.22 24.15
CA SER A 229 8.33 -17.72 25.19
C SER A 229 6.87 -17.32 24.92
N VAL A 230 5.93 -18.04 25.54
CA VAL A 230 4.48 -17.73 25.45
C VAL A 230 4.22 -16.27 25.86
N ASN A 231 4.88 -15.81 26.92
CA ASN A 231 4.77 -14.43 27.41
C ASN A 231 5.35 -13.41 26.43
N TYR A 232 6.46 -13.73 25.77
CA TYR A 232 7.04 -12.90 24.72
C TYR A 232 6.08 -12.75 23.54
N ARG A 233 5.51 -13.84 23.05
CA ARG A 233 4.52 -13.83 21.95
C ARG A 233 3.25 -13.05 22.31
N LYS A 234 2.74 -13.21 23.54
CA LYS A 234 1.60 -12.41 24.07
C LYS A 234 1.92 -10.91 24.02
N GLN A 235 3.13 -10.52 24.44
CA GLN A 235 3.56 -9.13 24.43
C GLN A 235 3.78 -8.57 23.01
N GLN A 236 4.32 -9.36 22.09
CA GLN A 236 4.41 -8.98 20.67
C GLN A 236 3.04 -8.69 20.06
N LYS A 237 2.03 -9.55 20.33
CA LYS A 237 0.64 -9.30 19.89
C LYS A 237 0.12 -7.98 20.44
N LYS A 238 0.40 -7.64 21.71
CA LYS A 238 0.01 -6.35 22.31
C LYS A 238 0.63 -5.16 21.59
N ILE A 239 1.92 -5.23 21.28
CA ILE A 239 2.63 -4.19 20.49
C ILE A 239 1.98 -4.06 19.11
N ALA A 240 1.72 -5.18 18.43
CA ALA A 240 1.09 -5.20 17.12
C ALA A 240 -0.31 -4.54 17.13
N ARG A 241 -1.13 -4.80 18.17
CA ARG A 241 -2.45 -4.16 18.32
C ARG A 241 -2.37 -2.64 18.46
N ILE A 242 -1.43 -2.14 19.27
CA ILE A 242 -1.22 -0.69 19.44
C ILE A 242 -0.79 -0.05 18.12
N ALA A 243 0.19 -0.65 17.43
CA ALA A 243 0.70 -0.14 16.16
C ALA A 243 -0.38 -0.17 15.07
N LYS A 244 -1.17 -1.25 15.01
CA LYS A 244 -2.28 -1.41 14.06
C LYS A 244 -3.38 -0.38 14.28
N LYS A 245 -3.73 -0.05 15.54
CA LYS A 245 -4.71 1.01 15.83
C LYS A 245 -4.28 2.34 15.23
N ALA A 246 -3.03 2.75 15.46
CA ALA A 246 -2.49 3.98 14.89
C ALA A 246 -2.49 3.96 13.35
N ALA A 247 -2.07 2.84 12.73
CA ALA A 247 -2.07 2.68 11.29
C ALA A 247 -3.50 2.75 10.68
N ASN A 248 -4.49 2.11 11.32
CA ASN A 248 -5.88 2.16 10.89
C ASN A 248 -6.48 3.55 11.01
N GLN A 249 -6.23 4.26 12.12
CA GLN A 249 -6.70 5.64 12.31
C GLN A 249 -6.13 6.59 11.26
N ARG A 250 -4.82 6.48 10.98
CA ARG A 250 -4.19 7.24 9.90
C ARG A 250 -4.82 6.91 8.55
N LYS A 251 -4.97 5.62 8.24
CA LYS A 251 -5.57 5.17 6.97
C LYS A 251 -6.99 5.71 6.79
N ASP A 252 -7.81 5.67 7.85
CA ASP A 252 -9.18 6.23 7.84
C ASP A 252 -9.16 7.74 7.54
N TYR A 253 -8.35 8.51 8.27
CA TYR A 253 -8.18 9.95 8.05
C TYR A 253 -7.79 10.28 6.61
N LEU A 254 -6.78 9.58 6.06
CA LEU A 254 -6.32 9.80 4.69
C LEU A 254 -7.38 9.41 3.64
N HIS A 255 -8.16 8.35 3.87
CA HIS A 255 -9.27 8.01 2.98
C HIS A 255 -10.35 9.09 3.00
N LYS A 256 -10.73 9.61 4.17
CA LYS A 256 -11.72 10.69 4.27
C LYS A 256 -11.25 11.93 3.51
N LYS A 257 -10.01 12.38 3.77
CA LYS A 257 -9.45 13.56 3.10
C LYS A 257 -9.28 13.40 1.59
N SER A 258 -8.80 12.25 1.13
CA SER A 258 -8.71 12.01 -0.32
C SER A 258 -10.07 11.89 -1.01
N THR A 259 -11.11 11.41 -0.31
CA THR A 259 -12.49 11.42 -0.85
C THR A 259 -13.06 12.83 -0.91
N GLU A 260 -12.86 13.62 0.15
CA GLU A 260 -13.31 15.02 0.23
C GLU A 260 -12.79 15.84 -0.96
N ILE A 261 -11.49 15.76 -1.26
CA ILE A 261 -10.89 16.44 -2.41
C ILE A 261 -11.41 15.89 -3.74
N ALA A 262 -11.44 14.57 -3.91
CA ALA A 262 -11.88 13.95 -5.17
C ALA A 262 -13.35 14.25 -5.51
N ASN A 263 -14.18 14.47 -4.49
CA ASN A 263 -15.56 14.89 -4.69
C ASN A 263 -15.67 16.37 -5.12
N ARG A 264 -14.80 17.25 -4.61
CA ARG A 264 -14.93 18.70 -4.78
C ARG A 264 -14.21 19.27 -6.01
N TYR A 265 -13.06 18.72 -6.38
CA TYR A 265 -12.18 19.32 -7.40
C TYR A 265 -12.07 18.41 -8.61
N ASP A 266 -11.94 18.99 -9.81
CA ASP A 266 -11.85 18.26 -11.08
C ASP A 266 -10.40 17.95 -11.47
N LEU A 267 -9.49 18.85 -11.06
CA LEU A 267 -8.07 18.73 -11.26
C LEU A 267 -7.32 19.04 -9.97
N VAL A 268 -6.44 18.12 -9.59
CA VAL A 268 -5.56 18.31 -8.43
C VAL A 268 -4.11 18.32 -8.87
N CYS A 269 -3.40 19.39 -8.53
CA CYS A 269 -2.00 19.60 -8.85
C CYS A 269 -1.14 19.40 -7.61
N VAL A 270 -0.07 18.62 -7.71
CA VAL A 270 0.86 18.34 -6.61
C VAL A 270 2.30 18.36 -7.12
N GLU A 271 3.26 18.57 -6.22
CA GLU A 271 4.67 18.40 -6.55
C GLU A 271 5.08 16.93 -6.66
N ASP A 272 6.01 16.62 -7.58
CA ASP A 272 6.67 15.31 -7.59
C ASP A 272 7.77 15.22 -6.52
N LEU A 273 7.34 14.95 -5.29
CA LEU A 273 8.22 14.88 -4.13
C LEU A 273 8.71 13.46 -3.85
N SER A 274 10.03 13.32 -3.70
CA SER A 274 10.63 12.11 -3.13
C SER A 274 10.48 12.11 -1.61
N LEU A 275 9.34 11.61 -1.13
CA LEU A 275 9.07 11.48 0.32
C LEU A 275 10.14 10.64 1.05
N ARG A 276 10.78 9.69 0.34
CA ARG A 276 11.89 8.92 0.90
C ARG A 276 13.11 9.80 1.14
N ALA A 277 13.43 10.70 0.21
CA ALA A 277 14.51 11.66 0.40
C ALA A 277 14.20 12.64 1.54
N LEU A 278 12.95 13.11 1.63
CA LEU A 278 12.48 14.00 2.71
C LEU A 278 12.41 13.31 4.08
N ALA A 279 12.28 11.99 4.13
CA ALA A 279 12.25 11.20 5.36
C ALA A 279 13.66 10.84 5.88
N ASN A 280 14.74 11.16 5.15
CA ASN A 280 16.11 10.86 5.57
C ASN A 280 16.52 11.67 6.81
N ARG A 281 17.44 11.11 7.61
CA ARG A 281 17.86 11.65 8.92
C ARG A 281 18.44 13.08 8.85
N GLY A 282 18.95 13.53 7.70
CA GLY A 282 19.58 14.85 7.55
C GLY A 282 18.64 16.04 7.74
N PHE A 283 17.33 15.88 7.56
CA PHE A 283 16.36 16.98 7.69
C PHE A 283 15.64 17.03 9.05
N GLY A 284 15.93 16.12 10.00
CA GLY A 284 15.28 16.08 11.33
C GLY A 284 13.78 15.70 11.32
N ASN A 285 13.12 15.72 10.17
CA ASN A 285 11.66 15.56 10.01
C ASN A 285 11.20 14.14 9.67
N GLY A 286 12.10 13.16 9.61
CA GLY A 286 11.79 11.80 9.15
C GLY A 286 10.63 11.13 9.92
N LYS A 287 10.50 11.39 11.23
CA LYS A 287 9.37 10.87 12.02
C LYS A 287 8.04 11.55 11.67
N ALA A 288 8.04 12.84 11.36
CA ALA A 288 6.84 13.59 10.98
C ALA A 288 6.37 13.19 9.58
N THR A 289 7.30 13.16 8.61
CA THR A 289 7.06 12.71 7.23
C THR A 289 6.54 11.27 7.17
N MET A 290 7.05 10.38 8.01
CA MET A 290 6.56 8.99 8.06
C MET A 290 5.22 8.83 8.78
N ASP A 291 4.88 9.74 9.70
CA ASP A 291 3.59 9.69 10.40
C ASP A 291 2.45 10.36 9.61
N ASN A 292 2.72 11.33 8.75
CA ASN A 292 1.66 11.98 7.96
C ASN A 292 1.10 11.08 6.84
N GLY A 293 1.90 10.17 6.28
CA GLY A 293 1.45 9.24 5.26
C GLY A 293 1.09 9.88 3.91
N TYR A 294 1.66 11.03 3.57
CA TYR A 294 1.34 11.80 2.34
C TYR A 294 1.40 10.95 1.05
N GLY A 295 2.37 10.04 0.91
CA GLY A 295 2.46 9.19 -0.28
C GLY A 295 1.30 8.20 -0.42
N SER A 296 0.79 7.69 0.71
CA SER A 296 -0.42 6.87 0.72
C SER A 296 -1.65 7.70 0.38
N PHE A 297 -1.71 8.96 0.87
CA PHE A 297 -2.75 9.90 0.51
C PHE A 297 -2.77 10.21 -1.00
N LEU A 298 -1.63 10.53 -1.62
CA LEU A 298 -1.56 10.76 -3.07
C LEU A 298 -1.96 9.54 -3.88
N THR A 299 -1.57 8.33 -3.43
CA THR A 299 -2.01 7.08 -4.06
C THR A 299 -3.53 6.95 -4.00
N MET A 300 -4.13 7.26 -2.84
CA MET A 300 -5.58 7.22 -2.66
C MET A 300 -6.33 8.26 -3.46
N LEU A 301 -5.80 9.47 -3.50
CA LEU A 301 -6.37 10.59 -4.23
C LEU A 301 -6.35 10.31 -5.74
N LYS A 302 -5.22 9.81 -6.25
CA LYS A 302 -5.05 9.47 -7.66
C LYS A 302 -6.14 8.50 -8.15
N TYR A 303 -6.26 7.32 -7.55
CA TYR A 303 -7.24 6.34 -8.04
C TYR A 303 -8.68 6.84 -7.88
N LYS A 304 -8.98 7.67 -6.86
CA LYS A 304 -10.33 8.21 -6.66
C LYS A 304 -10.71 9.27 -7.68
N LEU A 305 -9.74 10.09 -8.10
CA LEU A 305 -9.93 11.04 -9.20
C LEU A 305 -10.12 10.29 -10.51
N GLU A 306 -9.25 9.32 -10.80
CA GLU A 306 -9.35 8.48 -12.01
C GLU A 306 -10.70 7.75 -12.08
N GLU A 307 -11.17 7.14 -10.99
CA GLU A 307 -12.50 6.49 -10.91
C GLU A 307 -13.68 7.45 -11.18
N ARG A 308 -13.46 8.77 -11.16
CA ARG A 308 -14.46 9.82 -11.42
C ARG A 308 -14.23 10.54 -12.76
N GLY A 309 -13.28 10.10 -13.58
CA GLY A 309 -12.91 10.81 -14.82
C GLY A 309 -12.10 12.09 -14.61
N LYS A 310 -11.65 12.32 -13.37
CA LYS A 310 -10.90 13.50 -12.93
C LYS A 310 -9.40 13.22 -12.96
N ARG A 311 -8.57 14.26 -12.84
CA ARG A 311 -7.11 14.13 -13.05
C ARG A 311 -6.29 14.58 -11.85
N LEU A 312 -5.16 13.90 -11.64
CA LEU A 312 -4.10 14.34 -10.73
C LEU A 312 -2.83 14.62 -11.55
N ILE A 313 -2.36 15.86 -11.54
CA ILE A 313 -1.14 16.27 -12.22
C ILE A 313 -0.01 16.43 -11.23
N ARG A 314 1.14 15.87 -11.58
CA ARG A 314 2.40 16.11 -10.88
C ARG A 314 3.22 17.11 -11.66
N ILE A 315 3.56 18.23 -11.02
CA ILE A 315 4.46 19.21 -11.60
C ILE A 315 5.91 18.76 -11.43
N GLU A 316 6.83 19.40 -12.17
CA GLU A 316 8.23 19.04 -12.19
C GLU A 316 8.88 19.18 -10.80
N LYS A 317 9.69 18.20 -10.41
CA LYS A 317 10.37 18.15 -9.10
C LYS A 317 11.22 19.37 -8.77
N TRP A 318 11.75 20.05 -9.79
CA TRP A 318 12.64 21.21 -9.64
C TRP A 318 11.93 22.55 -9.88
N TYR A 319 10.61 22.53 -10.07
CA TYR A 319 9.84 23.76 -10.19
C TYR A 319 9.93 24.57 -8.89
N ALA A 320 10.29 25.85 -9.01
CA ALA A 320 10.60 26.70 -7.87
C ALA A 320 9.35 27.28 -7.18
N SER A 321 8.33 26.46 -6.95
CA SER A 321 7.00 26.84 -6.42
C SER A 321 7.04 27.82 -5.25
N SER A 322 7.89 27.55 -4.24
CA SER A 322 7.99 28.38 -3.04
C SER A 322 8.85 29.64 -3.19
N LYS A 323 9.57 29.78 -4.31
CA LYS A 323 10.47 30.89 -4.62
C LYS A 323 9.92 31.82 -5.70
N THR A 324 8.95 31.36 -6.49
CA THR A 324 8.26 32.13 -7.52
C THR A 324 7.14 32.95 -6.91
N CYS A 325 6.95 34.20 -7.32
CA CYS A 325 5.81 35.00 -6.91
C CYS A 325 4.56 34.55 -7.67
N SER A 326 3.52 34.13 -6.97
CA SER A 326 2.25 33.72 -7.59
C SER A 326 1.48 34.86 -8.28
N ARG A 327 1.82 36.12 -7.98
CA ARG A 327 1.21 37.29 -8.62
C ARG A 327 1.94 37.74 -9.89
N CYS A 328 3.26 37.91 -9.83
CA CYS A 328 4.05 38.51 -10.93
C CYS A 328 5.07 37.57 -11.58
N GLY A 329 5.20 36.33 -11.12
CA GLY A 329 6.14 35.34 -11.68
C GLY A 329 7.62 35.55 -11.33
N ALA A 330 7.99 36.65 -10.66
CA ALA A 330 9.37 36.90 -10.26
C ALA A 330 9.88 35.81 -9.29
N VAL A 331 11.08 35.27 -9.57
CA VAL A 331 11.72 34.25 -8.73
C VAL A 331 12.74 34.92 -7.83
N LYS A 332 12.70 34.61 -6.53
CA LYS A 332 13.71 35.07 -5.57
C LYS A 332 14.33 33.93 -4.77
N MET A 333 15.56 34.13 -4.33
CA MET A 333 16.17 33.22 -3.37
C MET A 333 15.52 33.38 -2.00
N MET A 334 15.17 32.26 -1.38
CA MET A 334 14.44 32.25 -0.12
C MET A 334 14.89 31.07 0.76
N PRO A 335 15.53 31.33 1.90
CA PRO A 335 15.90 30.30 2.88
C PRO A 335 14.67 29.56 3.44
N LEU A 336 14.83 28.32 3.91
CA LEU A 336 13.74 27.51 4.48
C LEU A 336 13.12 28.12 5.75
N SER A 337 13.91 28.90 6.51
CA SER A 337 13.47 29.59 7.73
C SER A 337 12.48 30.72 7.46
N VAL A 338 12.48 31.29 6.26
CA VAL A 338 11.54 32.35 5.90
C VAL A 338 10.20 31.71 5.54
N ARG A 339 9.16 32.06 6.32
CA ARG A 339 7.81 31.49 6.21
C ARG A 339 6.78 32.43 5.61
N ARG A 340 7.08 33.73 5.54
CA ARG A 340 6.28 34.74 4.84
C ARG A 340 6.93 35.09 3.50
N TYR A 341 6.15 35.07 2.42
CA TYR A 341 6.60 35.46 1.10
C TYR A 341 6.25 36.92 0.84
N GLU A 342 7.26 37.76 0.63
CA GLU A 342 7.14 39.19 0.31
C GLU A 342 7.74 39.47 -1.06
N CYS A 343 6.99 40.12 -1.95
CA CYS A 343 7.44 40.43 -3.30
C CYS A 343 7.48 41.94 -3.54
N ASN A 344 8.41 42.37 -4.39
CA ASN A 344 8.52 43.76 -4.84
C ASN A 344 7.26 44.24 -5.59
N CYS A 345 6.41 43.33 -6.10
CA CYS A 345 5.10 43.66 -6.67
C CYS A 345 4.01 43.95 -5.61
N GLY A 346 4.38 44.09 -4.34
CA GLY A 346 3.48 44.37 -3.21
C GLY A 346 2.75 43.15 -2.64
N MET A 347 2.98 41.94 -3.16
CA MET A 347 2.34 40.72 -2.63
C MET A 347 3.01 40.27 -1.32
N SER A 348 2.22 40.03 -0.26
CA SER A 348 2.67 39.47 1.01
C SER A 348 1.71 38.38 1.50
N MET A 349 2.18 37.13 1.64
CA MET A 349 1.36 36.00 2.11
C MET A 349 2.20 34.90 2.76
N ASP A 350 1.55 33.87 3.31
CA ASP A 350 2.25 32.65 3.75
C ASP A 350 2.97 31.97 2.58
N ARG A 351 4.18 31.48 2.82
CA ARG A 351 5.02 30.86 1.80
C ARG A 351 4.41 29.57 1.24
N ASP A 352 3.82 28.74 2.10
CA ASP A 352 3.22 27.47 1.66
C ASP A 352 1.97 27.78 0.81
N LEU A 353 1.21 28.83 1.13
CA LEU A 353 0.10 29.31 0.30
C LEU A 353 0.59 29.79 -1.08
N ASN A 354 1.62 30.63 -1.12
CA ASN A 354 2.22 31.07 -2.39
C ASN A 354 2.68 29.85 -3.24
N ALA A 355 3.33 28.87 -2.60
CA ALA A 355 3.74 27.64 -3.26
C ALA A 355 2.54 26.85 -3.81
N ALA A 356 1.49 26.66 -3.01
CA ALA A 356 0.28 25.96 -3.43
C ALA A 356 -0.40 26.62 -4.64
N ILE A 357 -0.47 27.95 -4.68
CA ILE A 357 -1.01 28.70 -5.83
C ILE A 357 -0.14 28.48 -7.07
N ASN A 358 1.19 28.54 -6.94
CA ASN A 358 2.08 28.25 -8.06
C ASN A 358 1.97 26.81 -8.56
N ILE A 359 1.81 25.84 -7.65
CA ILE A 359 1.59 24.43 -8.00
C ILE A 359 0.30 24.26 -8.79
N ARG A 360 -0.78 24.91 -8.35
CA ARG A 360 -2.07 24.94 -9.06
C ARG A 360 -1.89 25.49 -10.47
N ASN A 361 -1.32 26.69 -10.58
CA ASN A 361 -1.17 27.39 -11.86
C ASN A 361 -0.31 26.58 -12.83
N ARG A 362 0.86 26.10 -12.38
CA ARG A 362 1.74 25.27 -13.21
C ARG A 362 1.10 23.95 -13.64
N GLY A 363 0.41 23.29 -12.72
CA GLY A 363 -0.29 22.04 -13.04
C GLY A 363 -1.44 22.25 -14.02
N TYR A 364 -2.14 23.38 -13.93
CA TYR A 364 -3.19 23.74 -14.87
C TYR A 364 -2.65 24.08 -16.27
N GLU A 365 -1.52 24.77 -16.37
CA GLU A 365 -0.83 24.97 -17.65
C GLU A 365 -0.46 23.63 -18.32
N ILE A 366 0.07 22.68 -17.54
CA ILE A 366 0.40 21.34 -18.04
C ILE A 366 -0.86 20.62 -18.52
N TYR A 367 -1.98 20.75 -17.81
CA TYR A 367 -3.26 20.21 -18.23
C TYR A 367 -3.69 20.77 -19.60
N LEU A 368 -3.68 22.10 -19.75
CA LEU A 368 -4.11 22.77 -20.98
C LEU A 368 -3.25 22.44 -22.20
N LYS A 369 -1.96 22.15 -22.00
CA LYS A 369 -1.05 21.74 -23.09
C LYS A 369 -1.25 20.29 -23.54
N ALA A 370 -1.87 19.47 -22.69
CA ALA A 370 -2.08 18.05 -22.94
C ALA A 370 -3.54 17.69 -23.30
N ALA A 371 -4.46 18.64 -23.12
CA ALA A 371 -5.83 18.58 -23.62
C ALA A 371 -5.86 19.09 -25.06
#